data_AF-A0A3D5L4T4-F1
#
_entry.id   AF-A0A3D5L4T4-F1
#
_cell.length_a   1.000
_cell.length_b   1.000
_cell.length_c   1.000
_cell.angle_alpha   90.00
_cell.angle_beta   90.00
_cell.angle_gamma   90.00
#
_symmetry.space_group_name_H-M   'P 1'
#
loop_
_entity.id
_entity.type
_entity.pdbx_description
1 polymer ?
#
loop_
_entity_poly.entity_id
_entity_poly.type
_entity_poly.pdbx_seq_one_letter_code
_entity_poly.pdbx_strand_id
1 'polypeptide(L)'
;MKKEPKLDSRWKTYAAALCTAVVLYVILAHLNVLGKGIAALFSYVQPVILGLVIAYILNPFDKALYNSLFRKMRERREHLAWNLSTALTIVLFLVLIILLFVALIPQLIDSVTTLISNIGLYAKNISDFLDMVQEKAASFNIDINDIMNAGQGLLTSITEKLTNSSSGAGGVLNTVTNIGSGVMNAVISFIIAIYFLLDKKNMKGGLKHLVQLCLSDRQYPQVASFWSRCNRILIRFIVCELLDACIVGAANFVFMTIGRMPYSVLISVVVGVTNLAPTFG
;
A
#
# COMPACT_ATOMS: atom_id res chain seq x y z
N MET A 1 76.07 -0.72 24.65
CA MET A 1 75.63 0.18 23.55
C MET A 1 74.88 -0.70 22.56
N LYS A 2 73.58 -0.56 22.29
CA LYS A 2 72.90 0.56 21.62
C LYS A 2 71.37 0.36 21.88
N LYS A 3 70.68 1.37 22.41
CA LYS A 3 69.21 1.35 22.55
C LYS A 3 68.61 1.73 21.19
N GLU A 4 67.82 0.84 20.60
CA GLU A 4 67.07 1.17 19.39
C GLU A 4 65.91 2.12 19.71
N PRO A 5 65.65 3.15 18.87
CA PRO A 5 64.61 4.12 19.13
C PRO A 5 63.24 3.49 18.85
N LYS A 6 62.37 3.46 19.86
CA LYS A 6 60.96 3.12 19.69
C LYS A 6 60.31 4.16 18.77
N LEU A 7 60.22 3.85 17.48
CA LEU A 7 59.49 4.68 16.52
C LEU A 7 58.01 4.72 16.94
N ASP A 8 57.57 5.93 17.22
CA ASP A 8 56.33 6.29 17.88
C ASP A 8 55.09 5.74 17.15
N SER A 9 54.22 5.01 17.87
CA SER A 9 52.99 4.35 17.35
C SER A 9 51.94 5.34 16.80
N ARG A 10 52.21 6.65 16.93
CA ARG A 10 51.33 7.77 16.58
C ARG A 10 51.13 7.94 15.07
N TRP A 11 52.12 7.65 14.22
CA TRP A 11 51.95 7.85 12.77
C TRP A 11 50.92 6.88 12.15
N LYS A 12 50.80 5.65 12.68
CA LYS A 12 49.80 4.66 12.24
C LYS A 12 48.38 5.09 12.60
N THR A 13 48.20 5.74 13.75
CA THR A 13 46.89 6.24 14.17
C THR A 13 46.48 7.48 13.38
N TYR A 14 47.41 8.39 13.06
CA TYR A 14 47.12 9.50 12.15
C TYR A 14 46.83 9.04 10.70
N ALA A 15 47.58 8.05 10.19
CA ALA A 15 47.31 7.47 8.88
C ALA A 15 45.95 6.75 8.83
N ALA A 16 45.60 5.98 9.87
CA ALA A 16 44.29 5.33 9.97
C ALA A 16 43.15 6.35 10.09
N ALA A 17 43.33 7.41 10.88
CA ALA A 17 42.35 8.49 11.00
C ALA A 17 42.14 9.21 9.66
N LEU A 18 43.21 9.48 8.91
CA LEU A 18 43.14 10.15 7.61
C LEU A 18 42.50 9.26 6.55
N CYS A 19 42.83 7.95 6.52
CA CYS A 19 42.12 6.99 5.67
C CYS A 19 40.63 6.90 6.02
N THR A 20 40.28 6.87 7.31
CA THR A 20 38.87 6.83 7.74
C THR A 20 38.12 8.10 7.35
N ALA A 21 38.76 9.27 7.48
CA ALA A 21 38.18 10.55 7.07
C ALA A 21 37.98 10.66 5.55
N VAL A 22 38.93 10.16 4.74
CA VAL A 22 38.81 10.12 3.28
C VAL A 22 37.69 9.18 2.83
N VAL A 23 37.59 7.99 3.44
CA VAL A 23 36.51 7.03 3.16
C VAL A 23 35.15 7.61 3.56
N LEU A 24 35.05 8.23 4.74
CA LEU A 24 33.83 8.93 5.17
C LEU A 24 33.45 10.07 4.22
N TYR A 25 34.40 10.87 3.77
CA TYR A 25 34.16 11.94 2.81
C TYR A 25 33.63 11.41 1.48
N VAL A 26 34.22 10.33 0.93
CA VAL A 26 33.74 9.71 -0.32
C VAL A 26 32.33 9.14 -0.16
N ILE A 27 32.03 8.51 0.98
CA ILE A 27 30.69 8.01 1.30
C ILE A 27 29.68 9.15 1.39
N LEU A 28 30.02 10.24 2.11
CA LEU A 28 29.17 11.43 2.26
C LEU A 28 28.96 12.16 0.93
N ALA A 29 30.01 12.29 0.13
CA ALA A 29 29.96 12.94 -1.18
C ALA A 29 29.15 12.13 -2.21
N HIS A 30 28.98 10.82 -2.02
CA HIS A 30 28.23 9.93 -2.92
C HIS A 30 27.02 9.28 -2.24
N LEU A 31 26.48 9.91 -1.19
CA LEU A 31 25.25 9.47 -0.52
C LEU A 31 24.08 9.27 -1.49
N ASN A 32 23.99 10.06 -2.56
CA ASN A 32 22.95 9.90 -3.58
C ASN A 32 23.12 8.59 -4.38
N VAL A 33 24.35 8.17 -4.67
CA VAL A 33 24.63 6.90 -5.37
C VAL A 33 24.38 5.71 -4.44
N LEU A 34 24.80 5.80 -3.19
CA LEU A 34 24.51 4.79 -2.17
C LEU A 34 23.00 4.67 -1.91
N GLY A 35 22.31 5.80 -1.81
CA GLY A 35 20.85 5.86 -1.65
C GLY A 35 20.12 5.23 -2.84
N LYS A 36 20.57 5.49 -4.08
CA LYS A 36 20.02 4.86 -5.29
C LYS A 36 20.28 3.34 -5.32
N GLY A 37 21.47 2.89 -4.90
CA GLY A 37 21.78 1.47 -4.81
C GLY A 37 20.90 0.74 -3.79
N ILE A 38 20.72 1.34 -2.60
CA ILE A 38 19.83 0.80 -1.56
C ILE A 38 18.37 0.81 -2.04
N ALA A 39 17.90 1.89 -2.65
CA ALA A 39 16.55 1.99 -3.21
C ALA A 39 16.30 0.93 -4.30
N ALA A 40 17.28 0.68 -5.17
CA ALA A 40 17.19 -0.38 -6.17
C ALA A 40 17.05 -1.76 -5.53
N LEU A 41 17.87 -2.08 -4.51
CA LEU A 41 17.75 -3.33 -3.76
C LEU A 41 16.37 -3.49 -3.11
N PHE A 42 15.86 -2.43 -2.47
CA PHE A 42 14.50 -2.45 -1.91
C PHE A 42 13.42 -2.65 -2.98
N SER A 43 13.57 -2.06 -4.17
CA SER A 43 12.64 -2.26 -5.28
C SER A 43 12.57 -3.72 -5.76
N TYR A 44 13.68 -4.46 -5.73
CA TYR A 44 13.69 -5.88 -6.09
C TYR A 44 13.08 -6.78 -5.00
N VAL A 45 13.25 -6.41 -3.73
CA VAL A 45 12.74 -7.19 -2.59
C VAL A 45 11.27 -6.85 -2.27
N GLN A 46 10.79 -5.67 -2.68
CA GLN A 46 9.43 -5.19 -2.48
C GLN A 46 8.34 -6.22 -2.84
N PRO A 47 8.33 -6.86 -4.03
CA PRO A 47 7.28 -7.83 -4.37
C PRO A 47 7.29 -9.07 -3.46
N VAL A 48 8.47 -9.46 -2.95
CA VAL A 48 8.59 -10.58 -2.00
C VAL A 48 7.99 -10.19 -0.64
N ILE A 49 8.29 -8.97 -0.16
CA ILE A 49 7.72 -8.46 1.10
C ILE A 49 6.20 -8.35 0.98
N LEU A 50 5.69 -7.77 -0.12
CA LEU A 50 4.26 -7.66 -0.37
C LEU A 50 3.59 -9.04 -0.44
N GLY A 51 4.22 -10.01 -1.12
CA GLY A 51 3.73 -11.39 -1.16
C GLY A 51 3.66 -12.03 0.23
N LEU A 52 4.64 -11.77 1.10
CA LEU A 52 4.64 -12.24 2.49
C LEU A 52 3.51 -11.61 3.30
N VAL A 53 3.27 -10.30 3.15
CA VAL A 53 2.16 -9.59 3.80
C VAL A 53 0.82 -10.15 3.35
N ILE A 54 0.61 -10.33 2.03
CA ILE A 54 -0.61 -10.92 1.47
C ILE A 54 -0.81 -12.33 2.05
N ALA A 55 0.22 -13.18 2.02
CA ALA A 55 0.13 -14.53 2.58
C ALA A 55 -0.20 -14.52 4.08
N TYR A 56 0.30 -13.53 4.83
CA TYR A 56 0.00 -13.37 6.25
C TYR A 56 -1.45 -12.97 6.51
N ILE A 57 -2.02 -12.09 5.68
CA ILE A 57 -3.43 -11.68 5.74
C ILE A 57 -4.37 -12.82 5.33
N LEU A 58 -3.99 -13.64 4.35
CA LEU A 58 -4.81 -14.79 3.89
C LEU A 58 -4.75 -15.99 4.85
N ASN A 59 -3.69 -16.11 5.65
CA ASN A 59 -3.48 -17.23 6.58
C ASN A 59 -4.62 -17.48 7.60
N PRO A 60 -5.25 -16.49 8.25
CA PRO A 60 -6.44 -16.73 9.08
C PRO A 60 -7.61 -17.34 8.30
N PHE A 61 -7.83 -16.89 7.06
CA PHE A 61 -8.89 -17.43 6.18
C PHE A 61 -8.61 -18.88 5.77
N ASP A 62 -7.39 -19.17 5.34
CA ASP A 62 -6.95 -20.55 5.01
C ASP A 62 -7.12 -21.49 6.21
N LYS A 63 -6.73 -21.05 7.42
CA LYS A 63 -6.94 -21.84 8.63
C LYS A 63 -8.42 -22.04 8.98
N ALA A 64 -9.26 -21.02 8.79
CA ALA A 64 -10.69 -21.11 9.04
C ALA A 64 -11.36 -22.11 8.09
N LEU A 65 -11.03 -22.05 6.79
CA LEU A 65 -11.50 -22.99 5.77
C LEU A 65 -11.00 -24.42 6.04
N TYR A 66 -9.71 -24.59 6.35
CA TYR A 66 -9.11 -25.87 6.69
C TYR A 66 -9.81 -26.52 7.91
N ASN A 67 -10.04 -25.75 8.98
CA ASN A 67 -10.64 -26.26 10.21
C ASN A 67 -12.16 -26.49 10.11
N SER A 68 -12.87 -25.72 9.29
CA SER A 68 -14.32 -25.80 9.16
C SER A 68 -14.76 -26.82 8.10
N LEU A 69 -14.31 -26.66 6.85
CA LEU A 69 -14.81 -27.42 5.71
C LEU A 69 -14.08 -28.76 5.51
N PHE A 70 -12.77 -28.82 5.78
CA PHE A 70 -11.95 -30.01 5.54
C PHE A 70 -11.74 -30.91 6.77
N ARG A 71 -12.50 -30.69 7.85
CA ARG A 71 -12.39 -31.44 9.11
C ARG A 71 -12.50 -32.96 8.92
N LYS A 72 -13.40 -33.43 8.05
CA LYS A 72 -13.59 -34.88 7.75
C LYS A 72 -12.48 -35.47 6.85
N MET A 73 -11.82 -34.68 6.01
CA MET A 73 -10.73 -35.15 5.14
C MET A 73 -9.36 -35.15 5.84
N ARG A 74 -9.21 -34.40 6.93
CA ARG A 74 -7.99 -34.31 7.75
C ARG A 74 -7.50 -35.68 8.24
N GLU A 75 -8.41 -36.55 8.67
CA GLU A 75 -8.07 -37.84 9.27
C GLU A 75 -7.52 -38.87 8.27
N ARG A 76 -7.79 -38.70 6.96
CA ARG A 76 -7.32 -39.62 5.92
C ARG A 76 -6.10 -39.13 5.15
N ARG A 77 -6.02 -37.84 4.81
CA ARG A 77 -4.94 -37.28 3.96
C ARG A 77 -4.62 -35.83 4.30
N GLU A 78 -3.81 -35.64 5.35
CA GLU A 78 -3.44 -34.31 5.87
C GLU A 78 -2.81 -33.39 4.81
N HIS A 79 -1.91 -33.91 3.97
CA HIS A 79 -1.25 -33.13 2.91
C HIS A 79 -2.22 -32.69 1.79
N LEU A 80 -3.15 -33.56 1.38
CA LEU A 80 -4.15 -33.21 0.37
C LEU A 80 -5.15 -32.19 0.92
N ALA A 81 -5.61 -32.36 2.16
CA ALA A 81 -6.54 -31.44 2.80
C ALA A 81 -5.95 -30.03 2.97
N TRP A 82 -4.65 -29.93 3.24
CA TRP A 82 -3.94 -28.64 3.32
C TRP A 82 -3.87 -27.95 1.96
N ASN A 83 -3.36 -28.64 0.93
CA ASN A 83 -3.22 -28.05 -0.41
C ASN A 83 -4.58 -27.66 -1.00
N LEU A 84 -5.61 -28.45 -0.77
CA LEU A 84 -6.97 -28.18 -1.26
C LEU A 84 -7.61 -26.99 -0.53
N SER A 85 -7.37 -26.83 0.78
CA SER A 85 -7.79 -25.65 1.54
C SER A 85 -7.10 -24.38 1.05
N THR A 86 -5.78 -24.44 0.81
CA THR A 86 -5.02 -23.32 0.29
C THR A 86 -5.49 -22.94 -1.12
N ALA A 87 -5.68 -23.92 -2.01
CA ALA A 87 -6.23 -23.69 -3.35
C ALA A 87 -7.62 -23.03 -3.29
N LEU A 88 -8.51 -23.54 -2.44
CA LEU A 88 -9.85 -22.97 -2.26
C LEU A 88 -9.79 -21.52 -1.74
N THR A 89 -8.88 -21.23 -0.80
CA THR A 89 -8.68 -19.88 -0.26
C THR A 89 -8.24 -18.91 -1.36
N ILE A 90 -7.29 -19.33 -2.20
CA ILE A 90 -6.78 -18.53 -3.32
C ILE A 90 -7.89 -18.26 -4.35
N VAL A 91 -8.66 -19.29 -4.70
CA VAL A 91 -9.78 -19.17 -5.64
C VAL A 91 -10.84 -18.21 -5.08
N LEU A 92 -11.23 -18.37 -3.81
CA LEU A 92 -12.22 -17.50 -3.17
C LEU A 92 -11.74 -16.04 -3.11
N PHE A 93 -10.46 -15.83 -2.80
CA PHE A 93 -9.85 -14.50 -2.80
C PHE A 93 -9.82 -13.88 -4.21
N LEU A 94 -9.44 -14.63 -5.24
CA LEU A 94 -9.47 -14.18 -6.63
C LEU A 94 -10.89 -13.80 -7.08
N VAL A 95 -11.88 -14.65 -6.77
CA VAL A 95 -13.28 -14.37 -7.11
C VAL A 95 -13.76 -13.09 -6.42
N LEU A 96 -13.41 -12.89 -5.15
CA LEU A 96 -13.74 -11.67 -4.41
C LEU A 96 -13.12 -10.42 -5.05
N ILE A 97 -11.84 -10.49 -5.44
CA ILE A 97 -11.16 -9.39 -6.13
C ILE A 97 -11.80 -9.09 -7.48
N ILE A 98 -12.08 -10.13 -8.28
CA ILE A 98 -12.70 -9.96 -9.60
C ILE A 98 -14.07 -9.32 -9.46
N LEU A 99 -14.90 -9.78 -8.51
CA LEU A 99 -16.21 -9.20 -8.25
C LEU A 99 -16.11 -7.73 -7.86
N LEU A 100 -15.15 -7.39 -6.99
CA LEU A 100 -14.88 -6.00 -6.60
C LEU A 100 -14.50 -5.14 -7.81
N PHE A 101 -13.59 -5.59 -8.67
CA PHE A 101 -13.22 -4.83 -9.88
C PHE A 101 -14.37 -4.71 -10.89
N VAL A 102 -15.14 -5.77 -11.11
CA VAL A 102 -16.32 -5.75 -12.00
C VAL A 102 -17.37 -4.77 -11.49
N ALA A 103 -17.53 -4.61 -10.18
CA ALA A 103 -18.45 -3.63 -9.60
C ALA A 103 -17.88 -2.19 -9.63
N LEU A 104 -16.58 -2.02 -9.37
CA LEU A 104 -15.95 -0.69 -9.26
C LEU A 104 -15.63 -0.03 -10.60
N ILE A 105 -15.07 -0.77 -11.55
CA ILE A 105 -14.62 -0.23 -12.85
C ILE A 105 -15.74 0.50 -13.59
N PRO A 106 -16.95 -0.08 -13.80
CA PRO A 106 -18.01 0.64 -14.51
C PRO A 106 -18.42 1.91 -13.77
N GLN A 107 -18.48 1.86 -12.44
CA GLN A 107 -18.87 3.00 -11.64
C GLN A 107 -17.82 4.12 -11.63
N LEU A 108 -16.54 3.78 -11.70
CA LEU A 108 -15.45 4.73 -11.93
C LEU A 108 -15.59 5.40 -13.29
N ILE A 109 -15.84 4.63 -14.35
CA ILE A 109 -16.06 5.17 -15.70
C ILE A 109 -17.25 6.12 -15.70
N ASP A 110 -18.39 5.73 -15.10
CA ASP A 110 -19.57 6.58 -15.01
C ASP A 110 -19.30 7.86 -14.21
N SER A 111 -18.52 7.78 -13.12
CA SER A 111 -18.14 8.94 -12.30
C SER A 111 -17.27 9.93 -13.11
N VAL A 112 -16.26 9.42 -13.80
CA VAL A 112 -15.33 10.23 -14.59
C VAL A 112 -16.03 10.84 -15.80
N THR A 113 -16.84 10.07 -16.52
CA THR A 113 -17.60 10.58 -17.69
C THR A 113 -18.64 11.62 -17.27
N THR A 114 -19.32 11.44 -16.13
CA THR A 114 -20.23 12.44 -15.56
C THR A 114 -19.47 13.71 -15.16
N LEU A 115 -18.31 13.59 -14.53
CA LEU A 115 -17.48 14.74 -14.15
C LEU A 115 -17.04 15.54 -15.38
N ILE A 116 -16.54 14.86 -16.42
CA ILE A 116 -16.07 15.50 -17.65
C ILE A 116 -17.24 16.13 -18.42
N SER A 117 -18.37 15.44 -18.55
CA SER A 117 -19.53 15.98 -19.27
C SER A 117 -20.14 17.20 -18.56
N ASN A 118 -20.09 17.25 -17.23
CA ASN A 118 -20.63 18.36 -16.46
C ASN A 118 -19.60 19.46 -16.12
N ILE A 119 -18.32 19.31 -16.49
CA ILE A 119 -17.28 20.29 -16.13
C ILE A 119 -17.58 21.69 -16.66
N GLY A 120 -18.17 21.79 -17.86
CA GLY A 120 -18.57 23.06 -18.45
C GLY A 120 -19.72 23.71 -17.68
N LEU A 121 -20.69 22.91 -17.21
CA LEU A 121 -21.78 23.39 -16.36
C LEU A 121 -21.28 23.81 -14.98
N TYR A 122 -20.34 23.07 -14.38
CA TYR A 122 -19.73 23.44 -13.11
C TYR A 122 -18.93 24.74 -13.22
N ALA A 123 -18.14 24.90 -14.29
CA ALA A 123 -17.40 26.12 -14.55
C ALA A 123 -18.35 27.32 -14.72
N LYS A 124 -19.46 27.14 -15.45
CA LYS A 124 -20.49 28.17 -15.60
C LYS A 124 -21.14 28.54 -14.26
N ASN A 125 -21.57 27.56 -13.47
CA ASN A 125 -22.19 27.83 -12.16
C ASN A 125 -21.26 28.57 -11.20
N ILE A 126 -19.96 28.28 -11.25
CA ILE A 126 -18.98 29.02 -10.44
C ILE A 126 -18.78 30.43 -10.99
N SER A 127 -18.74 30.62 -12.32
CA SER A 127 -18.71 31.95 -12.93
C SER A 127 -19.94 32.78 -12.52
N ASP A 128 -21.13 32.21 -12.63
CA ASP A 128 -22.39 32.87 -12.25
C ASP A 128 -22.40 33.22 -10.74
N PHE A 129 -21.80 32.38 -9.89
CA PHE A 129 -21.63 32.67 -8.47
C PHE A 129 -20.63 33.80 -8.21
N LEU A 130 -19.51 33.82 -8.94
CA LEU A 130 -18.53 34.89 -8.87
C LEU A 130 -19.14 36.24 -9.30
N ASP A 131 -19.92 36.25 -10.38
CA ASP A 131 -20.64 37.44 -10.85
C ASP A 131 -21.64 37.96 -9.80
N MET A 132 -22.38 37.07 -9.13
CA MET A 132 -23.28 37.44 -8.02
C MET A 132 -22.51 38.05 -6.83
N VAL A 133 -21.34 37.50 -6.50
CA VAL A 133 -20.48 38.01 -5.43
C VAL A 133 -19.94 39.40 -5.80
N GLN A 134 -19.56 39.62 -7.07
CA GLN A 134 -19.13 40.92 -7.58
C GLN A 134 -20.23 41.97 -7.49
N GLU A 135 -21.44 41.65 -7.90
CA GLU A 135 -22.59 42.56 -7.82
C GLU A 135 -22.91 42.96 -6.37
N LYS A 136 -22.86 42.01 -5.43
CA LYS A 136 -23.01 42.29 -3.99
C LYS A 136 -21.86 43.11 -3.44
N ALA A 137 -20.60 42.81 -3.77
CA ALA A 137 -19.45 43.57 -3.27
C ALA A 137 -19.47 45.03 -3.77
N ALA A 138 -19.86 45.25 -5.03
CA ALA A 138 -20.07 46.58 -5.60
C ALA A 138 -21.13 47.39 -4.83
N SER A 139 -22.21 46.74 -4.37
CA SER A 139 -23.25 47.39 -3.54
C SER A 139 -22.73 47.85 -2.16
N PHE A 140 -21.63 47.29 -1.67
CA PHE A 140 -20.96 47.67 -0.42
C PHE A 140 -19.69 48.51 -0.63
N ASN A 141 -19.38 48.95 -1.88
CA ASN A 141 -18.12 49.64 -2.24
C ASN A 141 -16.84 48.88 -1.86
N ILE A 142 -16.86 47.54 -1.91
CA ILE A 142 -15.68 46.70 -1.67
C ILE A 142 -15.08 46.31 -3.03
N ASP A 143 -13.83 46.68 -3.28
CA ASP A 143 -13.12 46.25 -4.49
C ASP A 143 -12.60 44.82 -4.33
N ILE A 144 -13.11 43.91 -5.16
CA ILE A 144 -12.73 42.50 -5.20
C ILE A 144 -12.26 42.06 -6.60
N ASN A 145 -11.89 43.00 -7.47
CA ASN A 145 -11.51 42.71 -8.85
C ASN A 145 -10.31 41.75 -8.96
N ASP A 146 -9.33 41.85 -8.05
CA ASP A 146 -8.19 40.94 -8.02
C ASP A 146 -8.58 39.50 -7.66
N ILE A 147 -9.55 39.33 -6.76
CA ILE A 147 -10.08 38.02 -6.34
C ILE A 147 -10.90 37.40 -7.48
N MET A 148 -11.70 38.21 -8.16
CA MET A 148 -12.47 37.82 -9.35
C MET A 148 -11.55 37.33 -10.48
N ASN A 149 -10.52 38.12 -10.83
CA ASN A 149 -9.58 37.79 -11.89
C ASN A 149 -8.78 36.51 -11.57
N ALA A 150 -8.36 36.34 -10.31
CA ALA A 150 -7.71 35.12 -9.86
C ALA A 150 -8.65 33.90 -9.91
N GLY A 151 -9.91 34.06 -9.49
CA GLY A 151 -10.93 33.02 -9.55
C GLY A 151 -11.24 32.57 -10.98
N GLN A 152 -11.44 33.51 -11.89
CA GLN A 152 -11.70 33.24 -13.30
C GLN A 152 -10.49 32.58 -13.98
N GLY A 153 -9.27 33.09 -13.72
CA GLY A 153 -8.04 32.52 -14.26
C GLY A 153 -7.76 31.09 -13.77
N LEU A 154 -8.09 30.79 -12.51
CA LEU A 154 -8.03 29.43 -11.97
C LEU A 154 -9.07 28.52 -12.62
N LEU A 155 -10.31 28.98 -12.80
CA LEU A 155 -11.35 28.22 -13.50
C LEU A 155 -10.93 27.88 -14.93
N THR A 156 -10.46 28.86 -15.71
CA THR A 156 -9.99 28.64 -17.08
C THR A 156 -8.82 27.66 -17.09
N SER A 157 -7.86 27.80 -16.18
CA SER A 157 -6.71 26.89 -16.07
C SER A 157 -7.12 25.46 -15.73
N ILE A 158 -8.11 25.28 -14.84
CA ILE A 158 -8.62 23.96 -14.43
C ILE A 158 -9.42 23.33 -15.58
N THR A 159 -10.31 24.09 -16.22
CA THR A 159 -11.09 23.63 -17.37
C THR A 159 -10.15 23.24 -18.51
N GLU A 160 -9.22 24.10 -18.91
CA GLU A 160 -8.25 23.78 -19.96
C GLU A 160 -7.41 22.55 -19.61
N LYS A 161 -6.91 22.43 -18.38
CA LYS A 161 -6.14 21.25 -17.98
C LYS A 161 -6.97 19.98 -17.99
N LEU A 162 -8.23 20.01 -17.55
CA LEU A 162 -9.08 18.82 -17.53
C LEU A 162 -9.55 18.42 -18.94
N THR A 163 -9.89 19.39 -19.79
CA THR A 163 -10.32 19.15 -21.18
C THR A 163 -9.16 18.79 -22.12
N ASN A 164 -7.96 19.36 -21.91
CA ASN A 164 -6.77 19.03 -22.70
C ASN A 164 -6.02 17.78 -22.18
N SER A 165 -6.03 17.50 -20.87
CA SER A 165 -5.41 16.28 -20.33
C SER A 165 -6.22 15.02 -20.63
N SER A 166 -7.52 15.14 -20.89
CA SER A 166 -8.36 14.04 -21.38
C SER A 166 -8.12 13.69 -22.85
N SER A 167 -7.42 14.56 -23.60
CA SER A 167 -7.11 14.38 -25.03
C SER A 167 -5.60 14.23 -25.34
N GLY A 168 -4.72 14.42 -24.35
CA GLY A 168 -3.27 14.32 -24.52
C GLY A 168 -2.73 12.90 -24.36
N ALA A 169 -2.34 12.27 -25.47
CA ALA A 169 -1.72 10.94 -25.51
C ALA A 169 -0.54 10.74 -24.54
N GLY A 170 0.20 11.81 -24.18
CA GLY A 170 1.36 11.73 -23.29
C GLY A 170 1.05 11.56 -21.79
N GLY A 171 -0.05 12.14 -21.29
CA GLY A 171 -0.44 12.01 -19.88
C GLY A 171 -1.11 10.67 -19.58
N VAL A 172 -1.91 10.18 -20.54
CA VAL A 172 -2.50 8.84 -20.50
C VAL A 172 -1.44 7.77 -20.64
N LEU A 173 -0.44 7.92 -21.54
CA LEU A 173 0.65 6.94 -21.66
C LEU A 173 1.43 6.78 -20.35
N ASN A 174 1.85 7.88 -19.72
CA ASN A 174 2.60 7.80 -18.46
C ASN A 174 1.77 7.21 -17.31
N THR A 175 0.47 7.52 -17.27
CA THR A 175 -0.44 6.95 -16.27
C THR A 175 -0.65 5.45 -16.51
N VAL A 176 -0.81 5.04 -17.77
CA VAL A 176 -0.94 3.63 -18.17
C VAL A 176 0.34 2.85 -17.92
N THR A 177 1.53 3.40 -18.19
CA THR A 177 2.81 2.73 -17.90
C THR A 177 3.03 2.58 -16.40
N ASN A 178 2.68 3.60 -15.61
CA ASN A 178 2.80 3.55 -14.15
C ASN A 178 1.82 2.52 -13.55
N ILE A 179 0.55 2.53 -13.98
CA ILE A 179 -0.44 1.53 -13.59
C ILE A 179 0.02 0.13 -14.01
N GLY A 180 0.51 -0.04 -15.24
CA GLY A 180 0.98 -1.32 -15.76
C GLY A 180 2.13 -1.91 -14.93
N SER A 181 3.10 -1.08 -14.54
CA SER A 181 4.20 -1.51 -13.67
C SER A 181 3.73 -1.91 -12.27
N GLY A 182 2.77 -1.18 -11.69
CA GLY A 182 2.17 -1.48 -10.40
C GLY A 182 1.34 -2.77 -10.42
N VAL A 183 0.55 -2.98 -11.47
CA VAL A 183 -0.23 -4.20 -11.68
C VAL A 183 0.69 -5.41 -11.84
N MET A 184 1.76 -5.29 -12.63
CA MET A 184 2.74 -6.36 -12.79
C MET A 184 3.37 -6.75 -11.44
N ASN A 185 3.79 -5.76 -10.65
CA ASN A 185 4.32 -6.00 -9.31
C ASN A 185 3.28 -6.65 -8.38
N ALA A 186 2.01 -6.25 -8.46
CA ALA A 186 0.93 -6.86 -7.68
C ALA A 186 0.71 -8.32 -8.06
N VAL A 187 0.71 -8.65 -9.36
CA VAL A 187 0.58 -10.03 -9.85
C VAL A 187 1.76 -10.89 -9.39
N ILE A 188 2.99 -10.40 -9.52
CA ILE A 188 4.19 -11.11 -9.04
C ILE A 188 4.11 -11.34 -7.53
N SER A 189 3.76 -10.32 -6.76
CA SER A 189 3.59 -10.41 -5.30
C SER A 189 2.51 -11.45 -4.95
N PHE A 190 1.42 -11.49 -5.70
CA PHE A 190 0.34 -12.45 -5.50
C PHE A 190 0.77 -13.89 -5.79
N ILE A 191 1.52 -14.13 -6.86
CA ILE A 191 2.11 -15.44 -7.15
C ILE A 191 3.05 -15.87 -6.02
N ILE A 192 3.91 -14.97 -5.53
CA ILE A 192 4.80 -15.25 -4.40
C ILE A 192 4.00 -15.58 -3.13
N ALA A 193 2.90 -14.86 -2.87
CA ALA A 193 2.02 -15.13 -1.74
C ALA A 193 1.44 -16.55 -1.78
N ILE A 194 1.07 -17.05 -2.96
CA ILE A 194 0.59 -18.43 -3.16
C ILE A 194 1.67 -19.43 -2.75
N TYR A 195 2.91 -19.24 -3.22
CA TYR A 195 4.03 -20.11 -2.84
C TYR A 195 4.27 -20.10 -1.33
N PHE A 196 4.23 -18.92 -0.68
CA PHE A 196 4.36 -18.83 0.78
C PHE A 196 3.21 -19.49 1.54
N LEU A 197 1.98 -19.45 1.03
CA LEU A 197 0.84 -20.11 1.67
C LEU A 197 0.97 -21.64 1.59
N LEU A 198 1.33 -22.15 0.41
CA LEU A 198 1.54 -23.57 0.15
C LEU A 198 2.71 -24.13 0.97
N ASP A 199 3.87 -23.45 0.94
CA ASP A 199 5.11 -23.95 1.54
C ASP A 199 5.33 -23.50 3.00
N LYS A 200 4.28 -22.97 3.62
CA LYS A 200 4.29 -22.42 4.98
C LYS A 200 4.83 -23.36 6.05
N LYS A 201 4.65 -24.68 5.91
CA LYS A 201 5.17 -25.67 6.86
C LYS A 201 6.70 -25.74 6.80
N ASN A 202 7.26 -25.82 5.60
CA ASN A 202 8.71 -25.91 5.39
C ASN A 202 9.40 -24.58 5.72
N MET A 203 8.81 -23.45 5.30
CA MET A 203 9.32 -22.12 5.65
C MET A 203 9.40 -21.89 7.17
N LYS A 204 8.37 -22.29 7.93
CA LYS A 204 8.40 -22.20 9.39
C LYS A 204 9.44 -23.12 10.03
N GLY A 205 9.62 -24.32 9.48
CA GLY A 205 10.64 -25.26 9.93
C GLY A 205 12.06 -24.71 9.73
N GLY A 206 12.34 -24.16 8.55
CA GLY A 206 13.62 -23.52 8.23
C GLY A 206 13.89 -22.31 9.11
N LEU A 207 12.90 -21.43 9.29
CA LEU A 207 13.04 -20.27 10.18
C LEU A 207 13.31 -20.69 11.63
N LYS A 208 12.63 -21.75 12.09
CA LYS A 208 12.84 -22.31 13.44
C LYS A 208 14.28 -22.81 13.61
N HIS A 209 14.80 -23.56 12.66
CA HIS A 209 16.19 -24.04 12.71
C HIS A 209 17.20 -22.90 12.68
N LEU A 210 17.01 -21.88 11.82
CA LEU A 210 17.87 -20.69 11.78
C LEU A 210 17.87 -19.95 13.13
N VAL A 211 16.69 -19.76 13.72
CA VAL A 211 16.57 -19.09 15.02
C VAL A 211 17.19 -19.91 16.14
N GLN A 212 17.10 -21.25 16.08
CA GLN A 212 17.77 -22.15 17.01
C GLN A 212 19.30 -22.13 16.87
N LEU A 213 19.83 -21.92 15.65
CA LEU A 213 21.27 -21.78 15.42
C LEU A 213 21.83 -20.45 15.95
N CYS A 214 21.03 -19.37 15.87
CA CYS A 214 21.47 -18.04 16.31
C CYS A 214 21.29 -17.79 17.82
N LEU A 215 20.42 -18.54 18.50
CA LEU A 215 20.09 -18.32 19.91
C LEU A 215 20.55 -19.49 20.79
N SER A 216 20.95 -19.19 22.02
CA SER A 216 21.23 -20.22 23.03
C SER A 216 19.95 -20.96 23.45
N ASP A 217 20.10 -22.20 23.93
CA ASP A 217 18.98 -23.05 24.40
C ASP A 217 18.12 -22.40 25.50
N ARG A 218 18.71 -21.47 26.26
CA ARG A 218 17.99 -20.70 27.30
C ARG A 218 17.19 -19.53 26.73
N GLN A 219 17.67 -18.89 25.67
CA GLN A 219 17.02 -17.72 25.05
C GLN A 219 15.94 -18.11 24.05
N TYR A 220 16.13 -19.22 23.33
CA TYR A 220 15.21 -19.71 22.32
C TYR A 220 13.73 -19.79 22.80
N PRO A 221 13.39 -20.43 23.94
CA PRO A 221 12.00 -20.53 24.38
C PRO A 221 11.38 -19.16 24.71
N GLN A 222 12.18 -18.22 25.23
CA GLN A 222 11.72 -16.87 25.55
C GLN A 222 11.35 -16.11 24.26
N VAL A 223 12.27 -16.09 23.28
CA VAL A 223 12.04 -15.43 21.98
C VAL A 223 10.90 -16.09 21.21
N ALA A 224 10.84 -17.42 21.17
CA ALA A 224 9.76 -18.15 20.50
C ALA A 224 8.39 -17.86 21.15
N SER A 225 8.33 -17.78 22.48
CA SER A 225 7.09 -17.44 23.19
C SER A 225 6.65 -16.01 22.91
N PHE A 226 7.59 -15.05 22.89
CA PHE A 226 7.33 -13.66 22.55
C PHE A 226 6.80 -13.53 21.12
N TRP A 227 7.49 -14.12 20.15
CA TRP A 227 7.06 -14.11 18.75
C TRP A 227 5.68 -14.74 18.54
N SER A 228 5.39 -15.85 19.24
CA SER A 228 4.07 -16.50 19.21
C SER A 228 2.96 -15.59 19.75
N ARG A 229 3.25 -14.83 20.82
CA ARG A 229 2.32 -13.82 21.37
C ARG A 229 2.11 -12.68 20.38
N CYS A 230 3.17 -12.09 19.84
CA CYS A 230 3.08 -11.03 18.82
C CYS A 230 2.26 -11.50 17.62
N ASN A 231 2.57 -12.68 17.07
CA ASN A 231 1.84 -13.25 15.94
C ASN A 231 0.35 -13.49 16.27
N ARG A 232 0.00 -13.88 17.50
CA ARG A 232 -1.40 -14.03 17.90
C ARG A 232 -2.13 -12.69 17.96
N ILE A 233 -1.47 -11.66 18.49
CA ILE A 233 -2.03 -10.30 18.59
C ILE A 233 -2.22 -9.73 17.19
N LEU A 234 -1.20 -9.79 16.33
CA LEU A 234 -1.26 -9.29 14.95
C LEU A 234 -2.35 -9.97 14.12
N ILE A 235 -2.47 -11.30 14.17
CA ILE A 235 -3.53 -12.01 13.44
C ILE A 235 -4.91 -11.58 13.93
N ARG A 236 -5.10 -11.43 15.26
CA ARG A 236 -6.39 -10.97 15.80
C ARG A 236 -6.69 -9.55 15.38
N PHE A 237 -5.70 -8.67 15.43
CA PHE A 237 -5.81 -7.27 15.00
C PHE A 237 -6.24 -7.17 13.53
N ILE A 238 -5.52 -7.85 12.62
CA ILE A 238 -5.85 -7.87 11.18
C ILE A 238 -7.28 -8.38 10.93
N VAL A 239 -7.69 -9.46 11.61
CA VAL A 239 -9.03 -10.01 11.45
C VAL A 239 -10.09 -9.03 11.96
N CYS A 240 -9.87 -8.39 13.11
CA CYS A 240 -10.77 -7.38 13.65
C CYS A 240 -10.89 -6.16 12.72
N GLU A 241 -9.78 -5.66 12.20
CA GLU A 241 -9.75 -4.48 11.34
C GLU A 241 -10.39 -4.75 9.97
N LEU A 242 -10.16 -5.93 9.41
CA LEU A 242 -10.82 -6.34 8.16
C LEU A 242 -12.32 -6.57 8.35
N LEU A 243 -12.74 -7.08 9.51
CA LEU A 243 -14.15 -7.25 9.84
C LEU A 243 -14.82 -5.89 10.06
N ASP A 244 -14.16 -4.98 10.78
CA ASP A 244 -14.65 -3.63 11.02
C ASP A 244 -14.81 -2.85 9.71
N ALA A 245 -13.79 -2.87 8.84
CA ALA A 245 -13.87 -2.28 7.50
C ALA A 245 -15.02 -2.86 6.65
N CYS A 246 -15.27 -4.17 6.73
CA CYS A 246 -16.42 -4.79 6.07
C CYS A 246 -17.76 -4.28 6.63
N ILE A 247 -17.87 -4.13 7.95
CA ILE A 247 -19.08 -3.61 8.61
C ILE A 247 -19.32 -2.16 8.21
N VAL A 248 -18.30 -1.30 8.33
CA VAL A 248 -18.39 0.12 8.00
C VAL A 248 -18.71 0.32 6.52
N GLY A 249 -18.06 -0.42 5.62
CA GLY A 249 -18.35 -0.39 4.19
C GLY A 249 -19.78 -0.85 3.88
N ALA A 250 -20.25 -1.95 4.48
CA ALA A 250 -21.62 -2.43 4.29
C ALA A 250 -22.67 -1.46 4.85
N ALA A 251 -22.42 -0.88 6.03
CA ALA A 251 -23.29 0.12 6.63
C ALA A 251 -23.40 1.37 5.75
N ASN A 252 -22.27 1.85 5.21
CA ASN A 252 -22.26 2.98 4.27
C ASN A 252 -23.02 2.64 2.98
N PHE A 253 -22.87 1.42 2.47
CA PHE A 253 -23.59 0.98 1.27
C PHE A 253 -25.10 0.97 1.49
N VAL A 254 -25.56 0.44 2.63
CA VAL A 254 -26.98 0.44 3.00
C VAL A 254 -27.49 1.88 3.14
N PHE A 255 -26.74 2.74 3.84
CA PHE A 255 -27.10 4.16 4.02
C PHE A 255 -27.26 4.89 2.68
N MET A 256 -26.28 4.78 1.80
CA MET A 256 -26.32 5.42 0.48
C MET A 256 -27.42 4.87 -0.42
N THR A 257 -27.68 3.56 -0.35
CA THR A 257 -28.75 2.92 -1.13
C THR A 257 -30.13 3.38 -0.67
N ILE A 258 -30.35 3.49 0.65
CA ILE A 258 -31.60 4.04 1.21
C ILE A 258 -31.76 5.52 0.82
N GLY A 259 -30.67 6.30 0.88
CA GLY A 259 -30.64 7.70 0.47
C GLY A 259 -30.73 7.93 -1.05
N ARG A 260 -30.77 6.86 -1.87
CA ARG A 260 -30.70 6.90 -3.34
C ARG A 260 -29.53 7.76 -3.87
N MET A 261 -28.41 7.74 -3.14
CA MET A 261 -27.22 8.49 -3.54
C MET A 261 -26.51 7.75 -4.69
N PRO A 262 -26.03 8.48 -5.72
CA PRO A 262 -25.26 7.88 -6.79
C PRO A 262 -23.93 7.35 -6.25
N TYR A 263 -23.31 6.44 -7.01
CA TYR A 263 -21.98 5.90 -6.71
C TYR A 263 -21.86 5.13 -5.37
N SER A 264 -22.96 4.52 -4.91
CA SER A 264 -23.05 3.87 -3.59
C SER A 264 -22.01 2.78 -3.37
N VAL A 265 -21.78 1.88 -4.33
CA VAL A 265 -20.77 0.82 -4.22
C VAL A 265 -19.35 1.40 -4.14
N LEU A 266 -19.00 2.31 -5.04
CA LEU A 266 -17.69 2.94 -5.14
C LEU A 266 -17.32 3.68 -3.86
N ILE A 267 -18.21 4.55 -3.39
CA ILE A 267 -17.97 5.33 -2.17
C ILE A 267 -17.88 4.39 -0.96
N SER A 268 -18.71 3.36 -0.89
CA SER A 268 -18.68 2.39 0.22
C SER A 268 -17.41 1.56 0.27
N VAL A 269 -16.86 1.17 -0.89
CA VAL A 269 -15.56 0.48 -0.93
C VAL A 269 -14.44 1.44 -0.52
N VAL A 270 -14.44 2.68 -1.00
CA VAL A 270 -13.45 3.69 -0.59
C VAL A 270 -13.50 3.92 0.91
N VAL A 271 -14.70 4.08 1.48
CA VAL A 271 -14.90 4.24 2.94
C VAL A 271 -14.40 3.01 3.69
N GLY A 272 -14.76 1.79 3.25
CA GLY A 272 -14.30 0.55 3.88
C GLY A 272 -12.78 0.40 3.84
N VAL A 273 -12.14 0.67 2.69
CA VAL A 273 -10.67 0.62 2.55
C VAL A 273 -10.00 1.71 3.39
N THR A 274 -10.58 2.91 3.45
CA THR A 274 -10.03 4.01 4.27
C THR A 274 -10.13 3.69 5.75
N ASN A 275 -11.15 2.94 6.17
CA ASN A 275 -11.27 2.45 7.55
C ASN A 275 -10.20 1.40 7.92
N LEU A 276 -9.51 0.79 6.94
CA LEU A 276 -8.34 -0.06 7.20
C LEU A 276 -7.07 0.75 7.50
N ALA A 277 -7.07 2.07 7.26
CA ALA A 277 -5.94 2.90 7.63
C ALA A 277 -5.98 3.11 9.15
N PRO A 278 -4.95 2.66 9.89
CA PRO A 278 -4.94 2.80 11.34
C PRO A 278 -4.94 4.28 11.68
N THR A 279 -5.99 4.74 12.36
CA THR A 279 -5.97 6.04 13.01
C THR A 279 -5.01 5.91 14.18
N PHE A 280 -3.82 6.50 14.05
CA PHE A 280 -2.94 6.68 15.20
C PHE A 280 -3.66 7.61 16.18
N GLY A 281 -4.28 7.03 17.20
CA GLY A 281 -4.93 7.70 18.32
C GLY A 281 -4.21 7.39 19.62
#